data_AF-A0ABD1C5G4-F1
#
_entry.id   AF-A0ABD1C5G4-F1
#
_cell.length_a   1.000
_cell.length_b   1.000
_cell.length_c   1.000
_cell.angle_alpha   90.00
_cell.angle_beta   90.00
_cell.angle_gamma   90.00
#
_symmetry.space_group_name_H-M   'P 1'
#
loop_
_entity.id
_entity.type
_entity.pdbx_description
1 polymer ?
#
loop_
_entity_poly.entity_id
_entity_poly.type
_entity_poly.pdbx_seq_one_letter_code
_entity_poly.pdbx_strand_id
1 'polypeptide(L)'
;MDIDVGPVDPSILYEQDLHVSSAVWEGQERGLLRCQEHTSLLHQWKLTDEQIKLVDKAGFGFFRKIGPMSLNNSLISALVERWRRETNTFHLPLGEMTITLDEVALVLGLDIDGDPIVGSKVGDEVAMDMCGRLLGKLPSAANKEVNCSRVKLNWLKRTFSECPEDASFDDVKRHTRAYLLYLIGSTIFATTDGDKVSVKYLPLFEDFEQAGRYAWGAAALACLYRALGNASLKSQSNICGCLTLLQCWSYFHLDIGRPEKSEECFPLALLWKGKGSRSKTDLSEYRRELDDLDPSKITWCPYESFENMIPPQIKAKLILGRSKTTLVCFEKIELHFPDRCLRQFGKRQPIPQRVKRRDRKNRRLDDLDTSMSLACEEWAERGDHIVDSPGGGNVVDDGAYMEWYARISITKLYREAFLESQVMNMIACMREYEEAASGISLEGLSPVEREVMESVKDTFANSLTFGGWQEVAVNSGYGKRRRRNELTPTTTNNGGVGPQLVHVSYLRSNTDTWGGASTRRRLLK
;
A
#
# COMPACT_ATOMS: atom_id res chain seq x y z
N MET A 1 -13.86 -18.20 24.46
CA MET A 1 -14.89 -17.17 24.25
C MET A 1 -14.53 -16.54 22.92
N ASP A 2 -15.21 -16.92 21.85
CA ASP A 2 -14.88 -16.43 20.50
C ASP A 2 -15.15 -14.94 20.46
N ILE A 3 -14.09 -14.15 20.35
CA ILE A 3 -14.18 -12.72 20.09
C ILE A 3 -14.72 -12.62 18.67
N ASP A 4 -15.92 -12.08 18.48
CA ASP A 4 -16.45 -11.81 17.14
C ASP A 4 -15.59 -10.69 16.51
N VAL A 5 -14.59 -11.08 15.73
CA VAL A 5 -13.54 -10.20 15.17
C VAL A 5 -14.00 -9.54 13.86
N GLY A 6 -15.20 -8.98 13.85
CA GLY A 6 -15.82 -8.38 12.66
C GLY A 6 -16.62 -7.12 12.98
N PRO A 7 -17.05 -6.37 11.96
CA PRO A 7 -18.07 -5.35 12.18
C PRO A 7 -19.37 -6.03 12.61
N VAL A 8 -20.07 -5.45 13.59
CA VAL A 8 -21.37 -5.95 14.07
C VAL A 8 -22.39 -6.03 12.92
N ASP A 9 -22.32 -5.08 11.99
CA ASP A 9 -23.08 -5.10 10.74
C ASP A 9 -22.14 -5.22 9.52
N PRO A 10 -22.05 -6.41 8.89
CA PRO A 10 -21.22 -6.63 7.71
C PRO A 10 -21.85 -6.11 6.40
N SER A 11 -22.99 -5.39 6.45
CA SER A 11 -23.74 -4.95 5.27
C SER A 11 -22.98 -3.97 4.35
N ILE A 12 -21.99 -3.26 4.91
CA ILE A 12 -21.10 -2.32 4.20
C ILE A 12 -19.73 -2.95 3.95
N LEU A 13 -19.15 -3.54 4.99
CA LEU A 13 -17.80 -4.10 5.00
C LEU A 13 -17.80 -5.60 4.64
N TYR A 14 -18.39 -5.90 3.48
CA TYR A 14 -18.68 -7.26 3.03
C TYR A 14 -17.44 -8.05 2.54
N GLU A 15 -16.26 -7.44 2.45
CA GLU A 15 -15.00 -8.12 2.10
C GLU A 15 -14.08 -8.29 3.33
N GLN A 16 -14.62 -8.24 4.55
CA GLN A 16 -13.85 -8.32 5.80
C GLN A 16 -12.85 -9.49 5.84
N ASP A 17 -13.26 -10.70 5.46
CA ASP A 17 -12.40 -11.90 5.51
C ASP A 17 -11.14 -11.80 4.62
N LEU A 18 -11.19 -10.95 3.60
CA LEU A 18 -10.07 -10.71 2.67
C LEU A 18 -9.16 -9.57 3.14
N HIS A 19 -9.66 -8.71 4.02
CA HIS A 19 -8.95 -7.54 4.52
C HIS A 19 -7.79 -7.94 5.46
N VAL A 20 -6.73 -7.14 5.47
CA VAL A 20 -5.52 -7.36 6.27
C VAL A 20 -5.81 -7.41 7.77
N SER A 21 -6.78 -6.65 8.26
CA SER A 21 -7.15 -6.66 9.68
C SER A 21 -7.56 -8.04 10.18
N SER A 22 -8.20 -8.87 9.34
CA SER A 22 -8.59 -10.23 9.71
C SER A 22 -7.37 -11.10 10.00
N ALA A 23 -6.30 -10.97 9.20
CA ALA A 23 -5.04 -11.65 9.48
C ALA A 23 -4.36 -11.12 10.76
N VAL A 24 -4.31 -9.79 10.95
CA VAL A 24 -3.70 -9.17 12.14
C VAL A 24 -4.38 -9.67 13.43
N TRP A 25 -5.69 -9.78 13.42
CA TRP A 25 -6.45 -10.28 14.57
C TRP A 25 -6.26 -11.76 14.85
N GLU A 26 -6.11 -12.58 13.80
CA GLU A 26 -5.69 -13.98 13.91
C GLU A 26 -4.22 -14.13 14.39
N GLY A 27 -3.52 -13.03 14.69
CA GLY A 27 -2.11 -13.02 15.11
C GLY A 27 -1.13 -13.20 13.95
N GLN A 28 -1.61 -13.14 12.71
CA GLN A 28 -0.79 -13.23 11.51
C GLN A 28 -0.35 -11.83 11.06
N GLU A 29 0.83 -11.41 11.51
CA GLU A 29 1.43 -10.17 11.04
C GLU A 29 1.89 -10.30 9.59
N ARG A 30 1.31 -9.47 8.73
CA ARG A 30 1.73 -9.35 7.32
C ARG A 30 3.10 -8.66 7.17
N GLY A 31 3.44 -7.80 8.13
CA GLY A 31 4.62 -6.95 8.07
C GLY A 31 4.47 -5.76 7.11
N LEU A 32 5.58 -5.06 6.90
CA LEU A 32 5.63 -3.82 6.10
C LEU A 32 5.35 -4.07 4.62
N LEU A 33 4.54 -3.18 4.04
CA LEU A 33 4.38 -3.11 2.59
C LEU A 33 5.65 -2.58 1.93
N ARG A 34 6.03 -3.21 0.82
CA ARG A 34 6.99 -2.61 -0.10
C ARG A 34 6.30 -1.50 -0.89
N CYS A 35 6.68 -0.26 -0.60
CA CYS A 35 6.21 0.94 -1.28
C CYS A 35 6.93 1.11 -2.62
N GLN A 36 6.18 1.20 -3.71
CA GLN A 36 6.68 1.29 -5.09
C GLN A 36 6.34 2.65 -5.68
N GLU A 37 7.24 3.60 -5.49
CA GLU A 37 7.26 4.91 -6.13
C GLU A 37 8.73 5.26 -6.45
N HIS A 38 9.03 5.65 -7.68
CA HIS A 38 10.40 5.65 -8.23
C HIS A 38 10.92 7.05 -8.54
N THR A 39 10.70 7.97 -7.62
CA THR A 39 11.02 9.39 -7.79
C THR A 39 12.49 9.72 -7.59
N SER A 40 13.29 8.79 -7.06
CA SER A 40 14.67 9.02 -6.64
C SER A 40 15.58 9.54 -7.75
N LEU A 41 15.29 9.25 -9.03
CA LEU A 41 16.09 9.72 -10.17
C LEU A 41 15.47 10.93 -10.90
N LEU A 42 14.34 11.48 -10.43
CA LEU A 42 13.73 12.67 -11.04
C LEU A 42 14.67 13.87 -11.06
N HIS A 43 15.50 14.04 -10.03
CA HIS A 43 16.47 15.13 -9.94
C HIS A 43 17.56 15.09 -11.03
N GLN A 44 17.71 13.97 -11.74
CA GLN A 44 18.70 13.81 -12.82
C GLN A 44 18.20 14.24 -14.19
N TRP A 45 16.91 14.59 -14.31
CA TRP A 45 16.35 15.12 -15.55
C TRP A 45 16.64 16.61 -15.64
N LYS A 46 17.29 17.05 -16.72
CA LYS A 46 17.59 18.45 -17.00
C LYS A 46 16.69 18.93 -18.14
N LEU A 47 15.68 19.71 -17.78
CA LEU A 47 14.75 20.27 -18.77
C LEU A 47 15.23 21.64 -19.23
N THR A 48 15.14 21.89 -20.54
CA THR A 48 15.29 23.23 -21.11
C THR A 48 14.03 24.08 -20.86
N ASP A 49 14.14 25.40 -21.02
CA ASP A 49 13.00 26.31 -20.87
C ASP A 49 11.85 25.95 -21.82
N GLU A 50 12.15 25.50 -23.04
CA GLU A 50 11.13 25.10 -23.99
C GLU A 50 10.43 23.81 -23.57
N GLN A 51 11.17 22.84 -23.03
CA GLN A 51 10.55 21.65 -22.44
C GLN A 51 9.65 22.01 -21.25
N ILE A 52 10.07 22.96 -20.41
CA ILE A 52 9.25 23.43 -19.28
C ILE A 52 7.93 24.03 -19.77
N LYS A 53 7.94 24.86 -20.82
CA LYS A 53 6.70 25.40 -21.41
C LYS A 53 5.78 24.29 -21.92
N LEU A 54 6.33 23.26 -22.56
CA LEU A 54 5.53 22.12 -23.05
C LEU A 54 4.97 21.27 -21.90
N VAL A 55 5.73 21.09 -20.81
CA VAL A 55 5.26 20.42 -19.59
C VAL A 55 4.15 21.22 -18.91
N ASP A 56 4.26 22.55 -18.89
CA ASP A 56 3.24 23.45 -18.36
C ASP A 56 1.97 23.38 -19.21
N LYS A 57 2.09 23.37 -20.56
CA LYS A 57 0.96 23.15 -21.48
C LYS A 57 0.26 21.81 -21.23
N ALA A 58 1.01 20.77 -20.92
CA ALA A 58 0.48 19.44 -20.61
C ALA A 58 -0.19 19.32 -19.22
N GLY A 59 -0.21 20.39 -18.42
CA GLY A 59 -0.87 20.40 -17.11
C GLY A 59 0.01 19.91 -15.95
N PHE A 60 1.32 19.74 -16.15
CA PHE A 60 2.24 19.18 -15.14
C PHE A 60 3.18 20.21 -14.51
N GLY A 61 2.98 21.50 -14.77
CA GLY A 61 3.91 22.57 -14.39
C GLY A 61 4.13 22.74 -12.88
N PHE A 62 3.09 22.59 -12.06
CA PHE A 62 3.23 22.56 -10.61
C PHE A 62 3.76 21.20 -10.14
N PHE A 63 3.19 20.12 -10.65
CA PHE A 63 3.53 18.76 -10.24
C PHE A 63 5.02 18.42 -10.39
N ARG A 64 5.66 18.84 -11.50
CA ARG A 64 7.10 18.62 -11.72
C ARG A 64 8.01 19.22 -10.63
N LYS A 65 7.55 20.24 -9.90
CA LYS A 65 8.35 20.93 -8.88
C LYS A 65 8.55 20.10 -7.61
N ILE A 66 7.65 19.16 -7.33
CA ILE A 66 7.68 18.31 -6.14
C ILE A 66 8.99 17.51 -6.09
N GLY A 67 9.36 16.88 -7.21
CA GLY A 67 10.59 16.08 -7.31
C GLY A 67 10.59 14.87 -6.36
N PRO A 68 11.77 14.35 -5.98
CA PRO A 68 11.86 13.21 -5.07
C PRO A 68 11.39 13.54 -3.65
N MET A 69 10.57 12.65 -3.10
CA MET A 69 10.07 12.67 -1.72
C MET A 69 10.50 11.40 -0.99
N SER A 70 10.86 11.52 0.30
CA SER A 70 11.15 10.37 1.14
C SER A 70 9.85 9.77 1.67
N LEU A 71 9.66 8.47 1.45
CA LEU A 71 8.46 7.75 1.91
C LEU A 71 8.72 7.06 3.26
N ASN A 72 7.75 7.19 4.15
CA ASN A 72 7.67 6.48 5.42
C ASN A 72 6.82 5.22 5.24
N ASN A 73 7.49 4.10 4.92
CA ASN A 73 6.83 2.83 4.63
C ASN A 73 6.00 2.29 5.80
N SER A 74 6.40 2.56 7.05
CA SER A 74 5.66 2.12 8.24
C SER A 74 4.33 2.87 8.36
N LEU A 75 4.34 4.20 8.21
CA LEU A 75 3.14 5.02 8.23
C LEU A 75 2.19 4.63 7.09
N ILE A 76 2.72 4.52 5.86
CA ILE A 76 1.92 4.09 4.69
C ILE A 76 1.31 2.71 4.94
N SER A 77 2.07 1.76 5.48
CA SER A 77 1.56 0.42 5.79
C SER A 77 0.42 0.47 6.81
N ALA A 78 0.56 1.27 7.88
CA ALA A 78 -0.45 1.43 8.90
C ALA A 78 -1.73 2.12 8.37
N LEU A 79 -1.60 3.10 7.48
CA LEU A 79 -2.75 3.74 6.82
C LEU A 79 -3.48 2.78 5.90
N VAL A 80 -2.76 1.93 5.16
CA VAL A 80 -3.36 0.92 4.29
C VAL A 80 -4.19 -0.10 5.07
N GLU A 81 -3.80 -0.41 6.30
CA GLU A 81 -4.60 -1.26 7.20
C GLU A 81 -5.94 -0.62 7.60
N ARG A 82 -6.11 0.70 7.40
CA ARG A 82 -7.39 1.40 7.65
C ARG A 82 -8.25 1.52 6.40
N TRP A 83 -7.71 1.22 5.23
CA TRP A 83 -8.40 1.48 3.97
C TRP A 83 -9.42 0.40 3.62
N ARG A 84 -10.68 0.82 3.43
CA ARG A 84 -11.78 -0.04 2.99
C ARG A 84 -12.14 0.24 1.54
N ARG A 85 -11.91 -0.75 0.69
CA ARG A 85 -12.17 -0.67 -0.77
C ARG A 85 -13.66 -0.68 -1.11
N GLU A 86 -14.50 -1.12 -0.19
CA GLU A 86 -15.95 -1.13 -0.31
C GLU A 86 -16.50 0.31 -0.31
N THR A 87 -15.94 1.17 0.54
CA THR A 87 -16.35 2.57 0.72
C THR A 87 -15.36 3.57 0.09
N ASN A 88 -14.16 3.12 -0.31
CA ASN A 88 -13.05 3.98 -0.74
C ASN A 88 -12.70 5.07 0.31
N THR A 89 -12.65 4.66 1.59
CA THR A 89 -12.30 5.53 2.72
C THR A 89 -11.37 4.81 3.70
N PHE A 90 -10.65 5.58 4.50
CA PHE A 90 -10.02 5.14 5.73
C PHE A 90 -11.04 5.08 6.85
N HIS A 91 -11.08 3.96 7.56
CA HIS A 91 -11.90 3.78 8.74
C HIS A 91 -11.04 4.02 9.99
N LEU A 92 -11.17 5.21 10.56
CA LEU A 92 -10.44 5.68 11.76
C LEU A 92 -11.38 5.75 12.98
N PRO A 93 -10.86 5.85 14.22
CA PRO A 93 -11.70 5.94 15.43
C PRO A 93 -12.74 7.07 15.42
N LEU A 94 -12.46 8.17 14.72
CA LEU A 94 -13.30 9.37 14.66
C LEU A 94 -14.18 9.44 13.39
N GLY A 95 -14.35 8.31 12.70
CA GLY A 95 -15.18 8.20 11.50
C GLY A 95 -14.37 8.00 10.22
N GLU A 96 -15.09 8.04 9.09
CA GLU A 96 -14.50 7.88 7.76
C GLU A 96 -13.75 9.16 7.34
N MET A 97 -12.59 8.97 6.71
CA MET A 97 -11.82 10.01 6.00
C MET A 97 -11.34 9.46 4.66
N THR A 98 -11.05 10.31 3.69
CA THR A 98 -10.47 9.86 2.42
C THR A 98 -9.60 10.94 1.78
N ILE A 99 -8.80 10.54 0.79
CA ILE A 99 -8.13 11.48 -0.11
C ILE A 99 -9.16 11.88 -1.16
N THR A 100 -9.53 13.15 -1.24
CA THR A 100 -10.51 13.67 -2.20
C THR A 100 -9.81 14.30 -3.40
N LEU A 101 -10.57 14.82 -4.36
CA LEU A 101 -9.99 15.60 -5.46
C LEU A 101 -9.30 16.88 -4.93
N ASP A 102 -9.73 17.46 -3.81
CA ASP A 102 -9.10 18.66 -3.25
C ASP A 102 -7.65 18.38 -2.85
N GLU A 103 -7.37 17.25 -2.20
CA GLU A 103 -6.00 16.82 -1.91
C GLU A 103 -5.16 16.76 -3.19
N VAL A 104 -5.70 16.21 -4.28
CA VAL A 104 -4.93 16.08 -5.52
C VAL A 104 -4.60 17.45 -6.11
N ALA A 105 -5.59 18.33 -6.17
CA ALA A 105 -5.45 19.68 -6.67
C ALA A 105 -4.45 20.50 -5.83
N LEU A 106 -4.56 20.42 -4.51
CA LEU A 106 -3.79 21.27 -3.59
C LEU A 106 -2.39 20.71 -3.30
N VAL A 107 -2.29 19.41 -3.04
CA VAL A 107 -1.04 18.75 -2.65
C VAL A 107 -0.16 18.50 -3.87
N LEU A 108 -0.73 18.09 -5.01
CA LEU A 108 0.04 17.77 -6.21
C LEU A 108 0.07 18.91 -7.25
N GLY A 109 -0.91 19.82 -7.22
CA GLY A 109 -1.04 20.84 -8.25
C GLY A 109 -1.45 20.27 -9.62
N LEU A 110 -2.14 19.11 -9.61
CA LEU A 110 -2.68 18.48 -10.82
C LEU A 110 -4.12 18.93 -11.06
N ASP A 111 -4.52 19.02 -12.32
CA ASP A 111 -5.90 19.36 -12.68
C ASP A 111 -6.85 18.20 -12.36
N ILE A 112 -7.92 18.50 -11.64
CA ILE A 112 -8.93 17.52 -11.22
C ILE A 112 -10.16 17.52 -12.12
N ASP A 113 -10.18 18.42 -13.10
CA ASP A 113 -11.28 18.63 -14.01
C ASP A 113 -10.82 18.46 -15.46
N GLY A 114 -11.73 18.02 -16.34
CA GLY A 114 -11.45 17.84 -17.76
C GLY A 114 -11.86 16.46 -18.27
N ASP A 115 -11.28 16.09 -19.41
CA ASP A 115 -11.60 14.83 -20.09
C ASP A 115 -11.10 13.63 -19.27
N PRO A 116 -11.91 12.57 -19.11
CA PRO A 116 -11.46 11.36 -18.43
C PRO A 116 -10.37 10.66 -19.25
N ILE A 117 -9.43 10.01 -18.57
CA ILE A 117 -8.35 9.29 -19.25
C ILE A 117 -8.85 7.90 -19.63
N VAL A 118 -9.16 7.73 -20.91
CA VAL A 118 -9.64 6.48 -21.49
C VAL A 118 -8.69 5.96 -22.57
N GLY A 119 -8.79 4.67 -22.87
CA GLY A 119 -8.09 4.11 -24.02
C GLY A 119 -8.11 2.58 -24.02
N SER A 120 -7.63 2.03 -25.13
CA SER A 120 -7.65 0.59 -25.40
C SER A 120 -6.40 -0.12 -24.89
N LYS A 121 -6.48 -1.45 -24.75
CA LYS A 121 -5.29 -2.26 -24.51
C LYS A 121 -4.33 -2.12 -25.69
N VAL A 122 -3.06 -1.87 -25.38
CA VAL A 122 -1.98 -1.78 -26.36
C VAL A 122 -1.26 -3.13 -26.37
N GLY A 123 -1.03 -3.69 -27.56
CA GLY A 123 -0.18 -4.86 -27.76
C GLY A 123 1.27 -4.47 -28.02
N ASP A 124 2.21 -5.41 -27.83
CA ASP A 124 3.64 -5.11 -27.81
C ASP A 124 4.16 -4.52 -29.13
N GLU A 125 3.65 -4.97 -30.28
CA GLU A 125 3.99 -4.42 -31.59
C GLU A 125 3.55 -2.95 -31.72
N VAL A 126 2.33 -2.63 -31.30
CA VAL A 126 1.79 -1.27 -31.28
C VAL A 126 2.57 -0.39 -30.31
N ALA A 127 2.98 -0.94 -29.15
CA ALA A 127 3.79 -0.20 -28.19
C ALA A 127 5.18 0.17 -28.77
N MET A 128 5.80 -0.72 -29.53
CA MET A 128 7.07 -0.45 -30.21
C MET A 128 6.92 0.63 -31.29
N ASP A 129 5.87 0.54 -32.12
CA ASP A 129 5.54 1.56 -33.10
C ASP A 129 5.34 2.94 -32.46
N MET A 130 4.53 3.00 -31.39
CA MET A 130 4.31 4.23 -30.62
C MET A 130 5.63 4.83 -30.10
N CYS A 131 6.56 4.01 -29.59
CA CYS A 131 7.87 4.49 -29.15
C CYS A 131 8.67 5.07 -30.33
N GLY A 132 8.72 4.37 -31.46
CA GLY A 132 9.41 4.84 -32.66
C GLY A 132 8.85 6.17 -33.17
N ARG A 133 7.52 6.28 -33.26
CA ARG A 133 6.82 7.45 -33.78
C ARG A 133 6.90 8.66 -32.84
N LEU A 134 6.63 8.47 -31.55
CA LEU A 134 6.46 9.56 -30.59
C LEU A 134 7.74 9.94 -29.83
N LEU A 135 8.67 9.00 -29.65
CA LEU A 135 9.97 9.24 -29.00
C LEU A 135 11.13 9.28 -29.99
N GLY A 136 10.96 8.80 -31.23
CA GLY A 136 12.02 8.76 -32.24
C GLY A 136 13.09 7.68 -32.02
N LYS A 137 12.96 6.86 -30.96
CA LYS A 137 13.91 5.80 -30.62
C LYS A 137 13.16 4.56 -30.14
N LEU A 138 13.68 3.39 -30.53
CA LEU A 138 13.11 2.11 -30.15
C LEU A 138 13.84 1.53 -28.92
N PRO A 139 13.11 1.10 -27.88
CA PRO A 139 13.69 0.35 -26.78
C PRO A 139 14.13 -1.05 -27.25
N SER A 140 15.21 -1.58 -26.67
CA SER A 140 15.72 -2.89 -27.08
C SER A 140 14.90 -4.05 -26.50
N ALA A 141 14.30 -4.84 -27.39
CA ALA A 141 13.64 -6.10 -27.02
C ALA A 141 14.64 -7.10 -26.40
N ALA A 142 15.87 -7.17 -26.92
CA ALA A 142 16.92 -8.05 -26.42
C ALA A 142 17.32 -7.75 -24.96
N ASN A 143 17.30 -6.47 -24.57
CA ASN A 143 17.60 -6.02 -23.19
C ASN A 143 16.36 -5.99 -22.28
N LYS A 144 15.22 -6.52 -22.76
CA LYS A 144 13.92 -6.47 -22.06
C LYS A 144 13.55 -5.04 -21.64
N GLU A 145 13.89 -4.04 -22.46
CA GLU A 145 13.58 -2.63 -22.21
C GLU A 145 12.13 -2.31 -22.52
N VAL A 146 11.51 -3.09 -23.41
CA VAL A 146 10.06 -3.25 -23.52
C VAL A 146 9.64 -4.67 -23.23
N ASN A 147 8.56 -4.81 -22.48
CA ASN A 147 7.84 -6.06 -22.29
C ASN A 147 6.39 -5.75 -21.87
N CYS A 148 5.42 -6.49 -22.43
CA CYS A 148 4.00 -6.36 -22.11
C CYS A 148 3.49 -4.92 -22.29
N SER A 149 3.96 -4.23 -23.33
CA SER A 149 3.56 -2.86 -23.70
C SER A 149 3.96 -1.81 -22.66
N ARG A 150 5.09 -2.05 -22.01
CA ARG A 150 5.66 -1.18 -20.97
C ARG A 150 7.14 -0.97 -21.22
N VAL A 151 7.59 0.27 -21.09
CA VAL A 151 8.99 0.69 -21.23
C VAL A 151 9.65 0.83 -19.86
N LYS A 152 10.94 0.48 -19.76
CA LYS A 152 11.72 0.70 -18.54
C LYS A 152 11.94 2.18 -18.26
N LEU A 153 11.70 2.59 -17.02
CA LEU A 153 11.99 3.95 -16.53
C LEU A 153 13.47 4.31 -16.71
N ASN A 154 14.38 3.36 -16.45
CA ASN A 154 15.81 3.59 -16.65
C ASN A 154 16.18 3.81 -18.13
N TRP A 155 15.47 3.17 -19.07
CA TRP A 155 15.70 3.40 -20.49
C TRP A 155 15.28 4.82 -20.89
N LEU A 156 14.10 5.27 -20.45
CA LEU A 156 13.64 6.64 -20.66
C LEU A 156 14.67 7.65 -20.12
N LYS A 157 15.10 7.47 -18.87
CA LYS A 157 16.09 8.34 -18.23
C LYS A 157 17.40 8.35 -19.00
N ARG A 158 18.00 7.19 -19.27
CA ARG A 158 19.30 7.11 -19.96
C ARG A 158 19.26 7.72 -21.36
N THR A 159 18.13 7.66 -22.03
CA THR A 159 18.01 8.04 -23.45
C THR A 159 17.59 9.50 -23.64
N PHE A 160 16.81 10.07 -22.71
CA PHE A 160 16.13 11.36 -22.90
C PHE A 160 16.33 12.38 -21.77
N SER A 161 17.03 12.03 -20.67
CA SER A 161 17.15 12.92 -19.50
C SER A 161 17.89 14.23 -19.74
N GLU A 162 18.66 14.32 -20.82
CA GLU A 162 19.32 15.53 -21.27
C GLU A 162 18.99 15.73 -22.76
N CYS A 163 18.42 16.88 -23.10
CA CYS A 163 18.14 17.27 -24.49
C CYS A 163 19.39 17.97 -25.05
N PRO A 164 19.87 17.62 -26.27
CA PRO A 164 20.99 18.32 -26.90
C PRO A 164 20.73 19.83 -27.05
N GLU A 165 21.77 20.66 -26.94
CA GLU A 165 21.64 22.13 -27.05
C GLU A 165 21.19 22.58 -28.45
N ASP A 166 21.59 21.84 -29.49
CA ASP A 166 21.27 22.06 -30.90
C ASP A 166 20.06 21.22 -31.38
N ALA A 167 19.27 20.68 -30.45
CA ALA A 167 18.14 19.82 -30.76
C ALA A 167 17.08 20.56 -31.60
N SER A 168 16.57 19.86 -32.62
CA SER A 168 15.39 20.33 -33.36
C SER A 168 14.18 20.45 -32.43
N PHE A 169 13.20 21.27 -32.79
CA PHE A 169 11.96 21.38 -32.00
C PHE A 169 11.22 20.03 -31.89
N ASP A 170 11.32 19.17 -32.91
CA ASP A 170 10.76 17.81 -32.84
C ASP A 170 11.47 16.93 -31.81
N ASP A 171 12.79 17.06 -31.67
CA ASP A 171 13.53 16.35 -30.64
C ASP A 171 13.23 16.90 -29.23
N VAL A 172 13.07 18.21 -29.09
CA VAL A 172 12.58 18.83 -27.84
C VAL A 172 11.22 18.22 -27.44
N LYS A 173 10.28 18.08 -28.38
CA LYS A 173 8.98 17.43 -28.12
C LYS A 173 9.15 15.96 -27.72
N ARG A 174 9.99 15.18 -28.43
CA ARG A 174 10.27 13.76 -28.10
C ARG A 174 10.83 13.59 -26.69
N HIS A 175 11.83 14.40 -26.33
CA HIS A 175 12.42 14.40 -25.00
C HIS A 175 11.39 14.83 -23.92
N THR A 176 10.52 15.79 -24.23
CA THR A 176 9.43 16.20 -23.33
C THR A 176 8.43 15.08 -23.08
N ARG A 177 7.99 14.36 -24.14
CA ARG A 177 7.10 13.20 -23.99
C ARG A 177 7.74 12.09 -23.16
N ALA A 178 9.03 11.83 -23.36
CA ALA A 178 9.77 10.87 -22.54
C ALA A 178 9.83 11.29 -21.07
N TYR A 179 10.06 12.58 -20.78
CA TYR A 179 10.02 13.12 -19.43
C TYR A 179 8.64 12.97 -18.79
N LEU A 180 7.56 13.37 -19.48
CA LEU A 180 6.20 13.26 -18.97
C LEU A 180 5.81 11.80 -18.69
N LEU A 181 6.13 10.89 -19.62
CA LEU A 181 5.91 9.46 -19.44
C LEU A 181 6.69 8.91 -18.24
N TYR A 182 7.94 9.33 -18.06
CA TYR A 182 8.75 8.98 -16.89
C TYR A 182 8.14 9.55 -15.60
N LEU A 183 7.73 10.82 -15.61
CA LEU A 183 7.16 11.53 -14.47
C LEU A 183 5.92 10.80 -13.98
N ILE A 184 4.92 10.58 -14.82
CA ILE A 184 3.68 9.89 -14.42
C ILE A 184 3.95 8.43 -14.03
N GLY A 185 4.87 7.75 -14.74
CA GLY A 185 5.18 6.34 -14.53
C GLY A 185 5.97 6.05 -13.25
N SER A 186 6.71 7.04 -12.76
CA SER A 186 7.47 6.96 -11.51
C SER A 186 6.71 7.50 -10.29
N THR A 187 5.58 8.19 -10.52
CA THR A 187 4.75 8.84 -9.49
C THR A 187 3.31 8.31 -9.50
N ILE A 188 2.37 9.03 -10.13
CA ILE A 188 0.92 8.81 -10.04
C ILE A 188 0.45 7.47 -10.61
N PHE A 189 1.18 6.90 -11.57
CA PHE A 189 0.91 5.60 -12.18
C PHE A 189 2.03 4.58 -11.94
N ALA A 190 2.82 4.78 -10.87
CA ALA A 190 3.76 3.77 -10.41
C ALA A 190 3.04 2.43 -10.16
N THR A 191 3.73 1.33 -10.42
CA THR A 191 3.17 -0.03 -10.36
C THR A 191 4.02 -0.93 -9.49
N THR A 192 3.48 -2.09 -9.12
CA THR A 192 4.18 -3.09 -8.30
C THR A 192 5.41 -3.71 -8.97
N ASP A 193 5.49 -3.68 -10.30
CA ASP A 193 6.65 -4.20 -11.06
C ASP A 193 7.88 -3.27 -10.98
N GLY A 194 7.68 -2.06 -10.47
CA GLY A 194 8.70 -1.12 -10.02
C GLY A 194 9.50 -0.38 -11.11
N ASP A 195 9.91 -1.03 -12.19
CA ASP A 195 10.87 -0.41 -13.13
C ASP A 195 10.29 0.02 -14.47
N LYS A 196 8.96 -0.06 -14.67
CA LYS A 196 8.31 0.11 -15.98
C LYS A 196 7.03 0.92 -15.96
N VAL A 197 6.82 1.71 -17.01
CA VAL A 197 5.59 2.46 -17.30
C VAL A 197 4.93 1.98 -18.58
N SER A 198 3.60 1.93 -18.61
CA SER A 198 2.86 1.51 -19.80
C SER A 198 2.91 2.55 -20.91
N VAL A 199 3.15 2.09 -22.13
CA VAL A 199 3.22 2.94 -23.33
C VAL A 199 1.84 3.50 -23.70
N LYS A 200 0.74 2.96 -23.15
CA LYS A 200 -0.63 3.45 -23.38
C LYS A 200 -0.84 4.92 -23.02
N TYR A 201 -0.01 5.48 -22.14
CA TYR A 201 -0.08 6.90 -21.78
C TYR A 201 0.66 7.81 -22.78
N LEU A 202 1.57 7.27 -23.60
CA LEU A 202 2.40 8.05 -24.51
C LEU A 202 1.59 8.82 -25.57
N PRO A 203 0.53 8.25 -26.19
CA PRO A 203 -0.34 9.01 -27.10
C PRO A 203 -1.04 10.21 -26.45
N LEU A 204 -1.27 10.18 -25.14
CA LEU A 204 -1.89 11.30 -24.41
C LEU A 204 -0.97 12.54 -24.36
N PHE A 205 0.32 12.38 -24.67
CA PHE A 205 1.30 13.46 -24.78
C PHE A 205 1.66 13.79 -26.23
N GLU A 206 0.93 13.26 -27.21
CA GLU A 206 1.17 13.57 -28.62
C GLU A 206 0.95 15.07 -28.88
N ASP A 207 -0.17 15.61 -28.39
CA ASP A 207 -0.48 17.03 -28.34
C ASP A 207 -0.45 17.51 -26.88
N PHE A 208 0.45 18.44 -26.55
CA PHE A 208 0.61 18.93 -25.18
C PHE A 208 -0.55 19.82 -24.72
N GLU A 209 -1.25 20.52 -25.61
CA GLU A 209 -2.40 21.34 -25.24
C GLU A 209 -3.63 20.45 -24.94
N GLN A 210 -3.83 19.42 -25.75
CA GLN A 210 -4.84 18.39 -25.44
C GLN A 210 -4.47 17.63 -24.16
N ALA A 211 -3.18 17.33 -23.94
CA ALA A 211 -2.72 16.72 -22.71
C ALA A 211 -3.16 17.54 -21.48
N GLY A 212 -3.07 18.86 -21.55
CA GLY A 212 -3.51 19.77 -20.48
C GLY A 212 -5.02 19.82 -20.22
N ARG A 213 -5.85 19.18 -21.06
CA ARG A 213 -7.31 19.11 -20.89
C ARG A 213 -7.79 17.84 -20.21
N TYR A 214 -6.92 16.87 -19.97
CA TYR A 214 -7.27 15.67 -19.23
C TYR A 214 -7.31 15.92 -17.72
N ALA A 215 -8.25 15.27 -17.05
CA ALA A 215 -8.34 15.26 -15.59
C ALA A 215 -7.26 14.33 -14.97
N TRP A 216 -5.98 14.68 -15.14
CA TRP A 216 -4.84 13.89 -14.64
C TRP A 216 -4.91 13.64 -13.13
N GLY A 217 -5.42 14.60 -12.37
CA GLY A 217 -5.62 14.50 -10.94
C GLY A 217 -6.68 13.46 -10.58
N ALA A 218 -7.83 13.47 -11.26
CA ALA A 218 -8.86 12.45 -11.06
C ALA A 218 -8.37 11.06 -11.44
N ALA A 219 -7.60 10.95 -12.52
CA ALA A 219 -6.98 9.70 -12.94
C ALA A 219 -5.93 9.19 -11.94
N ALA A 220 -5.13 10.09 -11.35
CA ALA A 220 -4.19 9.77 -10.28
C ALA A 220 -4.92 9.24 -9.05
N LEU A 221 -6.05 9.85 -8.67
CA LEU A 221 -6.86 9.41 -7.54
C LEU A 221 -7.49 8.04 -7.79
N ALA A 222 -8.04 7.78 -8.99
CA ALA A 222 -8.55 6.47 -9.37
C ALA A 222 -7.48 5.38 -9.23
N CYS A 223 -6.25 5.69 -9.66
CA CYS A 223 -5.11 4.78 -9.53
C CYS A 223 -4.75 4.52 -8.07
N LEU A 224 -4.71 5.57 -7.24
CA LEU A 224 -4.39 5.45 -5.82
C LEU A 224 -5.46 4.67 -5.06
N TYR A 225 -6.75 4.94 -5.28
CA TYR A 225 -7.86 4.19 -4.67
C TYR A 225 -7.79 2.70 -5.01
N ARG A 226 -7.53 2.36 -6.29
CA ARG A 226 -7.34 0.97 -6.71
C ARG A 226 -6.12 0.34 -6.02
N ALA A 227 -5.01 1.08 -5.89
CA ALA A 227 -3.80 0.59 -5.26
C ALA A 227 -3.99 0.35 -3.75
N LEU A 228 -4.60 1.29 -3.04
CA LEU A 228 -4.99 1.17 -1.63
C LEU A 228 -5.91 -0.03 -1.41
N GLY A 229 -6.94 -0.17 -2.26
CA GLY A 229 -7.89 -1.27 -2.15
C GLY A 229 -7.28 -2.64 -2.44
N ASN A 230 -6.26 -2.73 -3.29
CA ASN A 230 -5.53 -3.98 -3.46
C ASN A 230 -4.59 -4.21 -2.26
N ALA A 231 -3.84 -3.19 -1.86
CA ALA A 231 -2.85 -3.29 -0.79
C ALA A 231 -3.48 -3.55 0.60
N SER A 232 -4.77 -3.27 0.81
CA SER A 232 -5.47 -3.59 2.06
C SER A 232 -5.91 -5.06 2.17
N LEU A 233 -5.71 -5.87 1.11
CA LEU A 233 -5.97 -7.31 1.17
C LEU A 233 -4.84 -8.04 1.92
N LYS A 234 -5.20 -9.03 2.74
CA LYS A 234 -4.24 -9.80 3.55
C LYS A 234 -3.17 -10.56 2.73
N SER A 235 -3.45 -10.84 1.47
CA SER A 235 -2.54 -11.54 0.55
C SER A 235 -1.49 -10.64 -0.11
N GLN A 236 -1.58 -9.31 0.03
CA GLN A 236 -0.73 -8.37 -0.70
C GLN A 236 0.43 -7.85 0.15
N SER A 237 1.63 -7.81 -0.41
CA SER A 237 2.85 -7.34 0.25
C SER A 237 3.48 -6.09 -0.38
N ASN A 238 2.82 -5.50 -1.38
CA ASN A 238 3.30 -4.31 -2.08
C ASN A 238 2.17 -3.28 -2.23
N ILE A 239 2.53 -2.00 -2.31
CA ILE A 239 1.64 -0.91 -2.70
C ILE A 239 2.33 0.00 -3.72
N CYS A 240 1.55 0.56 -4.64
CA CYS A 240 2.00 1.46 -5.69
C CYS A 240 1.03 2.64 -5.85
N GLY A 241 1.17 3.42 -6.94
CA GLY A 241 0.44 4.67 -7.15
C GLY A 241 1.13 5.86 -6.48
N CYS A 242 0.43 6.99 -6.34
CA CYS A 242 1.00 8.20 -5.75
C CYS A 242 1.08 8.11 -4.22
N LEU A 243 2.15 7.52 -3.68
CA LEU A 243 2.32 7.37 -2.22
C LEU A 243 2.74 8.69 -1.57
N THR A 244 3.41 9.56 -2.32
CA THR A 244 3.63 10.96 -1.95
C THR A 244 2.32 11.65 -1.56
N LEU A 245 1.25 11.46 -2.34
CA LEU A 245 -0.08 12.03 -2.05
C LEU A 245 -0.67 11.44 -0.76
N LEU A 246 -0.66 10.10 -0.62
CA LEU A 246 -1.15 9.42 0.58
C LEU A 246 -0.46 9.92 1.85
N GLN A 247 0.87 10.02 1.81
CA GLN A 247 1.66 10.46 2.95
C GLN A 247 1.44 11.96 3.25
N CYS A 248 1.42 12.81 2.23
CA CYS A 248 1.17 14.24 2.45
C CYS A 248 -0.25 14.49 2.97
N TRP A 249 -1.25 13.77 2.47
CA TRP A 249 -2.62 13.80 3.02
C TRP A 249 -2.62 13.49 4.52
N SER A 250 -1.92 12.43 4.95
CA SER A 250 -1.87 12.12 6.38
C SER A 250 -1.16 13.22 7.17
N TYR A 251 -0.14 13.88 6.63
CA TYR A 251 0.53 15.00 7.32
C TYR A 251 -0.35 16.25 7.50
N PHE A 252 -1.27 16.50 6.57
CA PHE A 252 -2.23 17.60 6.69
C PHE A 252 -3.33 17.28 7.70
N HIS A 253 -3.89 16.07 7.64
CA HIS A 253 -5.05 15.72 8.46
C HIS A 253 -4.73 15.11 9.81
N LEU A 254 -3.63 14.39 9.94
CA LEU A 254 -3.26 13.62 11.12
C LEU A 254 -1.94 14.14 11.70
N ASP A 255 -1.94 14.52 12.97
CA ASP A 255 -0.72 14.87 13.70
C ASP A 255 0.05 13.61 14.15
N ILE A 256 0.40 12.76 13.18
CA ILE A 256 1.10 11.49 13.37
C ILE A 256 2.22 11.38 12.34
N GLY A 257 3.46 11.23 12.80
CA GLY A 257 4.62 10.94 11.95
C GLY A 257 4.98 12.00 10.90
N ARG A 258 4.41 13.22 10.99
CA ARG A 258 4.68 14.30 10.03
C ARG A 258 5.99 15.03 10.34
N PRO A 259 6.78 15.40 9.32
CA PRO A 259 7.99 16.19 9.51
C PRO A 259 7.67 17.65 9.85
N GLU A 260 8.69 18.44 10.17
CA GLU A 260 8.55 19.89 10.31
C GLU A 260 8.23 20.51 8.94
N LYS A 261 7.33 21.50 8.93
CA LYS A 261 6.95 22.23 7.72
C LYS A 261 8.12 23.11 7.26
N SER A 262 8.37 23.10 5.96
CA SER A 262 9.26 24.04 5.29
C SER A 262 8.55 25.36 4.98
N GLU A 263 9.22 26.26 4.27
CA GLU A 263 8.64 27.52 3.81
C GLU A 263 7.41 27.30 2.94
N GLU A 264 6.44 28.19 3.14
CA GLU A 264 5.16 28.13 2.46
C GLU A 264 5.28 28.27 0.93
N CYS A 265 4.93 27.21 0.21
CA CYS A 265 5.00 27.18 -1.25
C CYS A 265 3.98 26.22 -1.89
N PHE A 266 3.65 26.49 -3.16
CA PHE A 266 2.73 25.69 -3.95
C PHE A 266 3.47 24.90 -5.05
N PRO A 267 3.17 23.60 -5.28
CA PRO A 267 2.11 22.80 -4.65
C PRO A 267 2.41 22.39 -3.19
N LEU A 268 1.37 22.13 -2.41
CA LEU A 268 1.48 22.01 -0.94
C LEU A 268 2.32 20.81 -0.47
N ALA A 269 2.57 19.80 -1.31
CA ALA A 269 3.52 18.73 -0.99
C ALA A 269 4.92 19.25 -0.65
N LEU A 270 5.30 20.40 -1.20
CA LEU A 270 6.61 21.00 -0.96
C LEU A 270 6.81 21.46 0.49
N LEU A 271 5.73 21.70 1.24
CA LEU A 271 5.77 22.00 2.68
C LEU A 271 6.44 20.88 3.49
N TRP A 272 6.42 19.65 2.98
CA TRP A 272 6.95 18.48 3.67
C TRP A 272 8.29 18.01 3.08
N LYS A 273 8.89 18.82 2.19
CA LYS A 273 10.15 18.52 1.53
C LYS A 273 11.33 18.95 2.41
N GLY A 274 12.06 18.00 2.99
CA GLY A 274 13.18 18.27 3.91
C GLY A 274 13.88 17.02 4.44
N LYS A 275 14.89 17.21 5.31
CA LYS A 275 15.65 16.11 5.93
C LYS A 275 14.83 15.38 6.99
N GLY A 276 14.13 14.34 6.54
CA GLY A 276 13.78 13.16 7.31
C GLY A 276 12.66 13.33 8.33
N SER A 277 11.56 12.63 8.09
CA SER A 277 10.77 12.07 9.20
C SER A 277 11.74 11.48 10.22
N ARG A 278 11.63 11.88 11.48
CA ARG A 278 12.38 11.26 12.58
C ARG A 278 12.21 9.74 12.44
N SER A 279 13.36 9.07 12.29
CA SER A 279 13.64 7.65 12.48
C SER A 279 12.47 6.67 12.54
N LYS A 280 12.46 5.69 11.61
CA LYS A 280 12.06 4.28 11.80
C LYS A 280 11.08 4.02 12.96
N THR A 281 9.88 4.57 12.84
CA THR A 281 8.77 4.21 13.73
C THR A 281 8.28 2.83 13.30
N ASP A 282 8.06 1.95 14.27
CA ASP A 282 7.58 0.61 14.00
C ASP A 282 6.14 0.65 13.43
N LEU A 283 5.78 -0.30 12.57
CA LEU A 283 4.39 -0.45 12.10
C LEU A 283 3.43 -0.54 13.29
N SER A 284 3.85 -1.26 14.34
CA SER A 284 3.04 -1.43 15.55
C SER A 284 2.81 -0.12 16.30
N GLU A 285 3.78 0.80 16.29
CA GLU A 285 3.68 2.13 16.91
C GLU A 285 2.66 3.00 16.18
N TYR A 286 2.77 3.10 14.84
CA TYR A 286 1.77 3.82 14.06
C TYR A 286 0.37 3.20 14.16
N ARG A 287 0.29 1.87 14.24
CA ARG A 287 -0.98 1.18 14.44
C ARG A 287 -1.64 1.62 15.76
N ARG A 288 -0.86 1.65 16.84
CA ARG A 288 -1.33 2.13 18.16
C ARG A 288 -1.72 3.61 18.12
N GLU A 289 -0.90 4.50 17.55
CA GLU A 289 -1.22 5.92 17.45
C GLU A 289 -2.50 6.19 16.64
N LEU A 290 -2.76 5.41 15.60
CA LEU A 290 -4.00 5.49 14.81
C LEU A 290 -5.22 4.90 15.54
N ASP A 291 -5.04 3.90 16.39
CA ASP A 291 -6.10 3.33 17.22
C ASP A 291 -6.53 4.28 18.35
N ASP A 292 -5.55 4.96 18.93
CA ASP A 292 -5.71 5.93 20.03
C ASP A 292 -5.78 7.39 19.51
N LEU A 293 -6.28 7.56 18.28
CA LEU A 293 -6.33 8.85 17.61
C LEU A 293 -7.25 9.83 18.36
N ASP A 294 -6.63 10.79 19.03
CA ASP A 294 -7.30 11.85 19.77
C ASP A 294 -7.91 12.92 18.83
N PRO A 295 -9.11 13.46 19.11
CA PRO A 295 -9.72 14.51 18.30
C PRO A 295 -8.84 15.74 18.06
N SER A 296 -7.98 16.11 19.01
CA SER A 296 -7.04 17.24 18.86
C SER A 296 -5.93 16.99 17.84
N LYS A 297 -5.66 15.72 17.51
CA LYS A 297 -4.68 15.31 16.50
C LYS A 297 -5.26 15.25 15.08
N ILE A 298 -6.55 15.54 14.91
CA ILE A 298 -7.17 15.63 13.57
C ILE A 298 -7.40 17.09 13.20
N THR A 299 -6.96 17.45 12.00
CA THR A 299 -7.39 18.69 11.34
C THR A 299 -8.30 18.34 10.18
N TRP A 300 -9.59 18.67 10.28
CA TRP A 300 -10.57 18.32 9.24
C TRP A 300 -10.43 19.18 7.99
N CYS A 301 -10.16 20.48 8.15
CA CYS A 301 -10.04 21.44 7.04
C CYS A 301 -8.65 22.10 7.04
N PRO A 302 -7.58 21.36 6.72
CA PRO A 302 -6.20 21.85 6.90
C PRO A 302 -5.80 22.93 5.91
N TYR A 303 -6.57 23.14 4.83
CA TYR A 303 -6.17 23.99 3.72
C TYR A 303 -6.65 25.44 3.79
N GLU A 304 -7.55 25.78 4.72
CA GLU A 304 -8.05 27.16 4.90
C GLU A 304 -6.91 28.16 5.15
N SER A 305 -5.86 27.73 5.86
CA SER A 305 -4.68 28.54 6.13
C SER A 305 -3.81 28.84 4.89
N PHE A 306 -3.99 28.10 3.79
CA PHE A 306 -3.18 28.25 2.57
C PHE A 306 -3.92 28.97 1.44
N GLU A 307 -5.09 29.57 1.70
CA GLU A 307 -5.92 30.16 0.65
C GLU A 307 -5.20 31.16 -0.26
N ASN A 308 -4.26 31.92 0.28
CA ASN A 308 -3.56 32.99 -0.44
C ASN A 308 -2.50 32.46 -1.43
N MET A 309 -2.01 31.23 -1.27
CA MET A 309 -0.99 30.65 -2.16
C MET A 309 -1.58 29.74 -3.24
N ILE A 310 -2.86 29.40 -3.13
CA ILE A 310 -3.52 28.52 -4.10
C ILE A 310 -3.76 29.32 -5.39
N PRO A 311 -3.27 28.84 -6.56
CA PRO A 311 -3.53 29.50 -7.83
C PRO A 311 -5.04 29.63 -8.12
N PRO A 312 -5.53 30.78 -8.60
CA PRO A 312 -6.97 31.02 -8.80
C PRO A 312 -7.67 29.96 -9.66
N GLN A 313 -6.98 29.47 -10.70
CA GLN A 313 -7.47 28.43 -11.60
C GLN A 313 -7.68 27.07 -10.91
N ILE A 314 -6.89 26.77 -9.87
CA ILE A 314 -7.05 25.57 -9.06
C ILE A 314 -8.17 25.80 -8.05
N LYS A 315 -8.18 26.96 -7.38
CA LYS A 315 -9.22 27.33 -6.40
C LYS A 315 -10.63 27.27 -6.99
N ALA A 316 -10.81 27.71 -8.23
CA ALA A 316 -12.09 27.67 -8.94
C ALA A 316 -12.68 26.27 -9.12
N LYS A 317 -11.84 25.21 -9.07
CA LYS A 317 -12.23 23.83 -9.33
C LYS A 317 -12.46 23.00 -8.06
N LEU A 318 -12.07 23.50 -6.89
CA LEU A 318 -12.20 22.78 -5.60
C LEU A 318 -13.66 22.44 -5.24
N ILE A 319 -14.64 23.12 -5.85
CA ILE A 319 -16.05 22.74 -5.68
C ILE A 319 -16.31 21.28 -6.12
N LEU A 320 -15.55 20.79 -7.12
CA LEU A 320 -15.62 19.41 -7.63
C LEU A 320 -15.07 18.38 -6.64
N GLY A 321 -14.32 18.80 -5.61
CA GLY A 321 -13.93 17.96 -4.47
C GLY A 321 -15.10 17.27 -3.79
N ARG A 322 -16.29 17.86 -3.87
CA ARG A 322 -17.54 17.30 -3.33
C ARG A 322 -18.41 16.58 -4.36
N SER A 323 -17.94 16.38 -5.58
CA SER A 323 -18.66 15.62 -6.60
C SER A 323 -18.74 14.14 -6.26
N LYS A 324 -19.95 13.60 -6.06
CA LYS A 324 -20.17 12.15 -5.97
C LYS A 324 -20.26 11.58 -7.38
N THR A 325 -19.20 10.95 -7.84
CA THR A 325 -19.04 10.51 -9.24
C THR A 325 -18.12 9.29 -9.34
N THR A 326 -17.85 8.85 -10.57
CA THR A 326 -16.90 7.79 -10.89
C THR A 326 -15.62 8.38 -11.48
N LEU A 327 -14.48 8.05 -10.87
CA LEU A 327 -13.14 8.39 -11.34
C LEU A 327 -12.69 7.38 -12.40
N VAL A 328 -12.16 7.88 -13.52
CA VAL A 328 -11.81 7.08 -14.69
C VAL A 328 -10.33 7.23 -15.07
N CYS A 329 -9.62 6.10 -15.11
CA CYS A 329 -8.26 5.99 -15.65
C CYS A 329 -8.03 4.63 -16.30
N PHE A 330 -8.31 4.52 -17.60
CA PHE A 330 -8.33 3.24 -18.33
C PHE A 330 -9.13 2.19 -17.53
N GLU A 331 -8.61 0.98 -17.33
CA GLU A 331 -9.26 -0.10 -16.59
C GLU A 331 -9.56 0.18 -15.09
N LYS A 332 -9.13 1.33 -14.57
CA LYS A 332 -9.34 1.72 -13.18
C LYS A 332 -10.53 2.67 -13.12
N ILE A 333 -11.66 2.08 -12.78
CA ILE A 333 -12.95 2.74 -12.56
C ILE A 333 -13.23 2.66 -11.06
N GLU A 334 -13.17 3.80 -10.36
CA GLU A 334 -13.34 3.89 -8.91
C GLU A 334 -14.38 4.92 -8.49
N LEU A 335 -15.17 4.60 -7.47
CA LEU A 335 -16.21 5.49 -6.97
C LEU A 335 -15.61 6.54 -6.03
N HIS A 336 -16.04 7.79 -6.18
CA HIS A 336 -15.69 8.91 -5.31
C HIS A 336 -16.91 9.28 -4.46
N PHE A 337 -16.79 9.13 -3.15
CA PHE A 337 -17.89 9.27 -2.18
C PHE A 337 -17.64 10.37 -1.14
N PRO A 338 -17.62 11.64 -1.56
CA PRO A 338 -17.38 12.74 -0.64
C PRO A 338 -18.48 12.89 0.43
N ASP A 339 -19.69 12.35 0.18
CA ASP A 339 -20.80 12.32 1.15
C ASP A 339 -20.48 11.51 2.42
N ARG A 340 -19.44 10.66 2.40
CA ARG A 340 -18.99 9.88 3.57
C ARG A 340 -17.95 10.60 4.41
N CYS A 341 -17.38 11.69 3.91
CA CYS A 341 -16.26 12.41 4.52
C CYS A 341 -16.52 13.94 4.56
N LEU A 342 -17.78 14.35 4.74
CA LEU A 342 -18.21 15.75 4.72
C LEU A 342 -17.51 16.63 5.77
N ARG A 343 -17.04 16.04 6.88
CA ARG A 343 -16.21 16.77 7.86
C ARG A 343 -14.97 17.38 7.23
N GLN A 344 -14.35 16.74 6.23
CA GLN A 344 -13.19 17.31 5.51
C GLN A 344 -13.51 18.61 4.74
N PHE A 345 -14.79 18.88 4.51
CA PHE A 345 -15.28 20.08 3.85
C PHE A 345 -15.97 21.07 4.82
N GLY A 346 -15.71 20.95 6.13
CA GLY A 346 -16.29 21.82 7.16
C GLY A 346 -17.79 21.60 7.35
N LYS A 347 -18.30 20.45 6.93
CA LYS A 347 -19.73 20.11 6.92
C LYS A 347 -20.05 19.03 7.96
N ARG A 348 -21.30 19.00 8.43
CA ARG A 348 -21.79 17.93 9.31
C ARG A 348 -21.87 16.62 8.53
N GLN A 349 -21.54 15.52 9.21
CA GLN A 349 -21.54 14.18 8.62
C GLN A 349 -22.86 13.46 8.94
N PRO A 350 -23.78 13.31 7.97
CA PRO A 350 -24.94 12.46 8.15
C PRO A 350 -24.53 10.98 8.04
N ILE A 351 -25.43 10.08 8.38
CA ILE A 351 -25.30 8.67 7.98
C ILE A 351 -25.32 8.63 6.44
N PRO A 352 -24.23 8.17 5.79
CA PRO A 352 -24.13 8.21 4.34
C PRO A 352 -25.06 7.19 3.68
N GLN A 353 -25.38 7.44 2.41
CA GLN A 353 -26.14 6.48 1.61
C GLN A 353 -25.39 5.15 1.47
N ARG A 354 -26.15 4.06 1.36
CA ARG A 354 -25.58 2.73 1.19
C ARG A 354 -24.85 2.63 -0.14
N VAL A 355 -23.59 2.18 -0.10
CA VAL A 355 -22.81 1.88 -1.30
C VAL A 355 -23.32 0.57 -1.92
N LYS A 356 -23.62 0.59 -3.22
CA LYS A 356 -23.98 -0.63 -3.95
C LYS A 356 -22.78 -1.58 -3.97
N ARG A 357 -23.00 -2.83 -3.57
CA ARG A 357 -21.99 -3.89 -3.62
C ARG A 357 -21.49 -4.05 -5.06
N ARG A 358 -20.17 -3.91 -5.27
CA ARG A 358 -19.52 -4.14 -6.57
C ARG A 358 -19.05 -5.59 -6.64
N ASP A 359 -19.52 -6.35 -7.63
CA ASP A 359 -18.92 -7.65 -7.95
C ASP A 359 -17.62 -7.42 -8.73
N ARG A 360 -16.51 -7.88 -8.17
CA ARG A 360 -15.16 -7.72 -8.72
C ARG A 360 -14.60 -9.03 -9.29
N LYS A 361 -15.30 -10.17 -9.14
CA LYS A 361 -14.79 -11.50 -9.53
C LYS A 361 -15.10 -11.87 -11.00
N ASN A 362 -16.07 -11.22 -11.65
CA ASN A 362 -16.63 -11.67 -12.93
C ASN A 362 -16.74 -10.58 -14.04
N ARG A 363 -15.83 -9.61 -14.11
CA ARG A 363 -15.83 -8.65 -15.23
C ARG A 363 -15.34 -9.30 -16.52
N ARG A 364 -16.27 -9.68 -17.42
CA ARG A 364 -15.95 -10.05 -18.81
C ARG A 364 -15.42 -8.82 -19.57
N LEU A 365 -14.74 -9.01 -20.70
CA LEU A 365 -14.19 -7.89 -21.48
C LEU A 365 -15.29 -6.94 -21.99
N ASP A 366 -16.43 -7.47 -22.45
CA ASP A 366 -17.58 -6.68 -22.92
C ASP A 366 -18.25 -5.87 -21.80
N ASP A 367 -18.18 -6.38 -20.56
CA ASP A 367 -18.67 -5.71 -19.36
C ASP A 367 -17.76 -4.52 -18.97
N LEU A 368 -16.48 -4.55 -19.34
CA LEU A 368 -15.55 -3.46 -19.06
C LEU A 368 -15.79 -2.25 -19.97
N ASP A 369 -16.07 -2.46 -21.25
CA ASP A 369 -16.35 -1.39 -22.21
C ASP A 369 -17.66 -0.67 -21.86
N THR A 370 -18.71 -1.45 -21.57
CA THR A 370 -19.98 -0.91 -21.08
C THR A 370 -19.80 -0.17 -19.75
N SER A 371 -19.05 -0.74 -18.80
CA SER A 371 -18.73 -0.07 -17.54
C SER A 371 -17.95 1.24 -17.74
N MET A 372 -17.05 1.29 -18.71
CA MET A 372 -16.28 2.49 -19.03
C MET A 372 -17.18 3.59 -19.57
N SER A 373 -18.04 3.26 -20.53
CA SER A 373 -18.96 4.22 -21.14
C SER A 373 -19.88 4.85 -20.08
N LEU A 374 -20.50 4.04 -19.22
CA LEU A 374 -21.33 4.52 -18.11
C LEU A 374 -20.53 5.39 -17.12
N ALA A 375 -19.28 5.00 -16.82
CA ALA A 375 -18.42 5.78 -15.94
C ALA A 375 -18.03 7.14 -16.55
N CYS A 376 -17.83 7.20 -17.87
CA CYS A 376 -17.56 8.44 -18.59
C CYS A 376 -18.78 9.36 -18.63
N GLU A 377 -19.99 8.81 -18.80
CA GLU A 377 -21.24 9.56 -18.71
C GLU A 377 -21.42 10.16 -17.31
N GLU A 378 -21.26 9.36 -16.25
CA GLU A 378 -21.33 9.84 -14.86
C GLU A 378 -20.23 10.88 -14.55
N TRP A 379 -19.02 10.69 -15.12
CA TRP A 379 -17.95 11.68 -15.00
C TRP A 379 -18.31 12.99 -15.70
N ALA A 380 -18.93 12.95 -16.87
CA ALA A 380 -19.35 14.14 -17.61
C ALA A 380 -20.35 15.00 -16.80
N GLU A 381 -21.22 14.36 -16.02
CA GLU A 381 -22.23 15.00 -15.16
C GLU A 381 -21.72 15.31 -13.74
N ARG A 382 -20.42 15.18 -13.46
CA ARG A 382 -19.83 15.40 -12.12
C ARG A 382 -20.22 16.74 -11.47
N GLY A 383 -20.36 17.80 -12.29
CA GLY A 383 -20.75 19.13 -11.81
C GLY A 383 -22.17 19.20 -11.22
N ASP A 384 -23.05 18.27 -11.61
CA ASP A 384 -24.43 18.20 -11.12
C ASP A 384 -24.56 17.36 -9.84
N HIS A 385 -23.52 16.60 -9.51
CA HIS A 385 -23.49 15.66 -8.39
C HIS A 385 -22.68 16.18 -7.19
N ILE A 386 -22.57 17.50 -7.04
CA ILE A 386 -21.94 18.12 -5.88
C ILE A 386 -22.77 17.85 -4.63
N VAL A 387 -22.18 17.13 -3.68
CA VAL A 387 -22.83 16.82 -2.41
C VAL A 387 -22.73 18.02 -1.48
N ASP A 388 -23.88 18.58 -1.10
CA ASP A 388 -24.02 19.50 0.01
C ASP A 388 -24.63 18.81 1.23
N SER A 389 -24.32 19.30 2.44
CA SER A 389 -25.10 18.91 3.61
C SER A 389 -26.53 19.35 3.38
N PRO A 390 -27.53 18.46 3.48
CA PRO A 390 -28.93 18.87 3.38
C PRO A 390 -29.24 19.85 4.51
N GLY A 391 -29.29 21.14 4.17
CA GLY A 391 -29.96 22.15 4.96
C GLY A 391 -31.46 21.95 4.82
N GLY A 392 -32.02 21.01 5.60
CA GLY A 392 -33.46 20.79 5.69
C GLY A 392 -33.86 19.32 5.79
N GLY A 393 -34.37 18.92 6.95
CA GLY A 393 -35.25 17.74 7.05
C GLY A 393 -34.65 16.43 7.58
N ASN A 394 -33.69 16.49 8.50
CA ASN A 394 -33.54 15.63 9.69
C ASN A 394 -32.12 15.82 10.21
N VAL A 395 -32.02 16.64 11.24
CA VAL A 395 -30.78 16.98 11.94
C VAL A 395 -30.29 15.70 12.64
N VAL A 396 -29.39 14.96 11.99
CA VAL A 396 -28.70 13.84 12.64
C VAL A 396 -27.56 14.43 13.45
N ASP A 397 -27.60 14.19 14.76
CA ASP A 397 -26.51 14.50 15.68
C ASP A 397 -25.25 13.69 15.31
N ASP A 398 -24.05 14.25 15.52
CA ASP A 398 -22.79 13.53 15.26
C ASP A 398 -22.76 12.20 16.05
N GLY A 399 -23.45 12.14 17.19
CA GLY A 399 -23.68 10.92 17.96
C GLY A 399 -24.35 9.80 17.16
N ALA A 400 -25.42 10.07 16.41
CA ALA A 400 -26.13 9.05 15.64
C ALA A 400 -25.30 8.54 14.43
N TYR A 401 -24.48 9.41 13.81
CA TYR A 401 -23.48 8.95 12.84
C TYR A 401 -22.46 8.02 13.51
N MET A 402 -21.92 8.39 14.67
CA MET A 402 -20.91 7.59 15.36
C MET A 402 -21.46 6.26 15.87
N GLU A 403 -22.72 6.21 16.32
CA GLU A 403 -23.42 4.96 16.67
C GLU A 403 -23.55 4.03 15.47
N TRP A 404 -23.98 4.56 14.32
CA TRP A 404 -24.03 3.78 13.07
C TRP A 404 -22.64 3.32 12.64
N TYR A 405 -21.65 4.22 12.70
CA TYR A 405 -20.28 3.95 12.28
C TYR A 405 -19.61 2.88 13.14
N ALA A 406 -19.82 2.89 14.46
CA ALA A 406 -19.30 1.88 15.38
C ALA A 406 -19.83 0.47 15.09
N ARG A 407 -21.01 0.34 14.49
CA ARG A 407 -21.59 -0.95 14.12
C ARG A 407 -21.01 -1.51 12.82
N ILE A 408 -20.69 -0.65 11.87
CA ILE A 408 -20.24 -1.08 10.54
C ILE A 408 -18.72 -1.13 10.40
N SER A 409 -17.97 -0.52 11.32
CA SER A 409 -16.52 -0.30 11.18
C SER A 409 -15.69 -1.03 12.20
N ILE A 410 -14.42 -1.19 11.83
CA ILE A 410 -13.36 -1.71 12.67
C ILE A 410 -12.30 -0.64 12.77
N THR A 411 -12.15 -0.07 13.95
CA THR A 411 -11.26 1.09 14.17
C THR A 411 -10.02 0.75 14.98
N LYS A 412 -10.03 -0.36 15.73
CA LYS A 412 -8.90 -0.82 16.55
C LYS A 412 -8.27 -2.09 15.98
N LEU A 413 -6.97 -2.03 15.68
CA LEU A 413 -6.19 -3.12 15.10
C LEU A 413 -4.96 -3.51 15.93
N TYR A 414 -4.48 -2.61 16.80
CA TYR A 414 -3.38 -2.88 17.70
C TYR A 414 -3.81 -3.93 18.72
N ARG A 415 -3.14 -5.08 18.68
CA ARG A 415 -3.20 -6.09 19.72
C ARG A 415 -2.02 -5.83 20.65
N GLU A 416 -2.25 -5.73 21.96
CA GLU A 416 -1.16 -5.76 22.94
C GLU A 416 -0.50 -7.15 22.88
N ALA A 417 0.41 -7.34 21.93
CA ALA A 417 1.26 -8.53 21.82
C ALA A 417 2.09 -8.76 23.09
N PHE A 418 2.24 -7.70 23.91
CA PHE A 418 3.00 -7.71 25.15
C PHE A 418 2.43 -8.69 26.18
N LEU A 419 1.12 -8.74 26.41
CA LEU A 419 0.58 -9.68 27.40
C LEU A 419 0.73 -11.12 26.93
N GLU A 420 0.31 -11.43 25.71
CA GLU A 420 0.28 -12.82 25.22
C GLU A 420 1.71 -13.36 25.04
N SER A 421 2.64 -12.59 24.47
CA SER A 421 4.04 -13.02 24.33
C SER A 421 4.75 -13.08 25.68
N GLN A 422 4.48 -12.17 26.63
CA GLN A 422 5.10 -12.26 27.96
C GLN A 422 4.54 -13.42 28.76
N VAL A 423 3.23 -13.65 28.68
CA VAL A 423 2.58 -14.82 29.29
C VAL A 423 3.15 -16.10 28.69
N MET A 424 3.31 -16.20 27.37
CA MET A 424 3.91 -17.36 26.71
C MET A 424 5.39 -17.56 27.08
N ASN A 425 6.17 -16.48 27.18
CA ASN A 425 7.56 -16.53 27.64
C ASN A 425 7.67 -16.94 29.11
N MET A 426 6.77 -16.44 29.95
CA MET A 426 6.67 -16.80 31.37
C MET A 426 6.31 -18.28 31.52
N ILE A 427 5.34 -18.79 30.75
CA ILE A 427 4.98 -20.21 30.72
C ILE A 427 6.16 -21.07 30.25
N ALA A 428 6.88 -20.65 29.20
CA ALA A 428 8.06 -21.36 28.72
C ALA A 428 9.16 -21.43 29.78
N CYS A 429 9.42 -20.32 30.48
CA CYS A 429 10.39 -20.25 31.57
C CYS A 429 9.98 -21.13 32.77
N MET A 430 8.69 -21.12 33.16
CA MET A 430 8.18 -21.97 34.22
C MET A 430 8.32 -23.48 33.91
N ARG A 431 8.18 -23.89 32.64
CA ARG A 431 8.40 -25.28 32.22
C ARG A 431 9.88 -25.69 32.29
N GLU A 432 10.80 -24.79 31.93
CA GLU A 432 12.23 -25.04 32.08
C GLU A 432 12.59 -25.25 33.56
N TYR A 433 11.99 -24.48 34.47
CA TYR A 433 12.15 -24.68 35.91
C TYR A 433 11.49 -25.97 36.43
N GLU A 434 10.31 -26.34 35.95
CA GLU A 434 9.65 -27.62 36.29
C GLU A 434 10.49 -28.82 35.82
N GLU A 435 11.02 -28.79 34.59
CA GLU A 435 11.87 -29.85 34.04
C GLU A 435 13.18 -29.97 34.83
N ALA A 436 13.80 -28.83 35.18
CA ALA A 436 14.98 -28.79 36.03
C ALA A 436 14.70 -29.32 37.44
N ALA A 437 13.60 -28.90 38.08
CA ALA A 437 13.20 -29.36 39.41
C ALA A 437 12.88 -30.87 39.42
N SER A 438 12.19 -31.36 38.39
CA SER A 438 11.86 -32.78 38.21
C SER A 438 13.11 -33.65 38.08
N GLY A 439 14.15 -33.13 37.40
CA GLY A 439 15.44 -33.79 37.20
C GLY A 439 16.35 -33.86 38.43
N ILE A 440 16.03 -33.19 39.54
CA ILE A 440 16.82 -33.24 40.77
C ILE A 440 16.67 -34.62 41.43
N SER A 441 17.78 -35.36 41.57
CA SER A 441 17.82 -36.64 42.26
C SER A 441 17.56 -36.48 43.75
N LEU A 442 16.75 -37.37 44.32
CA LEU A 442 16.41 -37.42 45.75
C LEU A 442 17.28 -38.43 46.53
N GLU A 443 18.26 -39.04 45.85
CA GLU A 443 19.19 -39.99 46.44
C GLU A 443 20.25 -39.26 47.28
N GLY A 444 20.49 -39.75 48.50
CA GLY A 444 21.48 -39.18 49.42
C GLY A 444 21.00 -37.99 50.26
N LEU A 445 19.77 -37.50 50.04
CA LEU A 445 19.17 -36.43 50.87
C LEU A 445 18.62 -36.97 52.20
N SER A 446 18.72 -36.16 53.25
CA SER A 446 18.08 -36.45 54.53
C SER A 446 16.55 -36.36 54.43
N PRO A 447 15.78 -36.94 55.38
CA PRO A 447 14.32 -36.93 55.32
C PRO A 447 13.70 -35.53 55.22
N VAL A 448 14.27 -34.55 55.93
CA VAL A 448 13.80 -33.16 55.93
C VAL A 448 14.12 -32.48 54.59
N GLU A 449 15.30 -32.72 54.02
CA GLU A 449 15.68 -32.17 52.72
C GLU A 449 14.83 -32.75 51.58
N ARG A 450 14.46 -34.03 51.68
CA ARG A 450 13.57 -34.68 50.71
C ARG A 450 12.18 -34.05 50.73
N GLU A 451 11.61 -33.84 51.91
CA GLU A 451 10.28 -33.22 52.07
C GLU A 451 10.24 -31.79 51.49
N VAL A 452 11.29 -31.00 51.75
CA VAL A 452 11.42 -29.66 51.17
C VAL A 452 11.53 -29.72 49.65
N MET A 453 12.33 -30.64 49.10
CA MET A 453 12.49 -30.78 47.65
C MET A 453 11.22 -31.28 46.95
N GLU A 454 10.46 -32.18 47.58
CA GLU A 454 9.17 -32.63 47.07
C GLU A 454 8.14 -31.49 47.08
N SER A 455 8.08 -30.69 48.14
CA SER A 455 7.23 -29.49 48.21
C SER A 455 7.57 -28.47 47.12
N VAL A 456 8.86 -28.28 46.82
CA VAL A 456 9.31 -27.43 45.70
C VAL A 456 8.84 -27.98 44.35
N LYS A 457 9.01 -29.28 44.10
CA LYS A 457 8.53 -29.93 42.87
C LYS A 457 7.01 -29.78 42.70
N ASP A 458 6.25 -30.02 43.76
CA ASP A 458 4.79 -29.89 43.75
C ASP A 458 4.32 -28.44 43.54
N THR A 459 5.02 -27.47 44.11
CA THR A 459 4.71 -26.05 43.92
C THR A 459 4.87 -25.63 42.46
N PHE A 460 5.93 -26.07 41.78
CA PHE A 460 6.14 -25.79 40.36
C PHE A 460 5.09 -26.49 39.46
N ALA A 461 4.78 -27.76 39.73
CA ALA A 461 3.77 -28.51 38.99
C ALA A 461 2.37 -27.88 39.13
N ASN A 462 1.99 -27.48 40.36
CA ASN A 462 0.70 -26.86 40.64
C ASN A 462 0.57 -25.43 40.08
N SER A 463 1.68 -24.70 39.97
CA SER A 463 1.69 -23.36 39.39
C SER A 463 1.37 -23.36 37.89
N LEU A 464 1.62 -24.47 37.17
CA LEU A 464 1.27 -24.64 35.77
C LEU A 464 -0.18 -25.07 35.54
N THR A 465 -0.82 -25.70 36.53
CA THR A 465 -2.21 -26.19 36.46
C THR A 465 -3.24 -25.16 36.92
N PHE A 466 -2.92 -24.32 37.91
CA PHE A 466 -3.84 -23.34 38.51
C PHE A 466 -4.41 -22.30 37.53
N GLY A 467 -3.76 -22.07 36.38
CA GLY A 467 -4.23 -21.13 35.36
C GLY A 467 -4.64 -21.74 34.01
N GLY A 468 -4.77 -23.07 33.90
CA GLY A 468 -5.12 -23.72 32.62
C GLY A 468 -4.03 -23.63 31.52
N TRP A 469 -2.80 -23.26 31.90
CA TRP A 469 -1.69 -22.99 30.97
C TRP A 469 -1.15 -24.22 30.24
N GLN A 470 -1.53 -25.43 30.67
CA GLN A 470 -1.17 -26.66 29.97
C GLN A 470 -1.84 -26.76 28.59
N GLU A 471 -3.09 -26.33 28.43
CA GLU A 471 -3.84 -26.40 27.15
C GLU A 471 -3.38 -25.35 26.12
N VAL A 472 -2.97 -24.17 26.60
CA VAL A 472 -2.56 -23.02 25.78
C VAL A 472 -1.29 -23.29 24.96
N ALA A 473 -0.37 -24.10 25.48
CA ALA A 473 0.92 -24.40 24.83
C ALA A 473 0.87 -25.58 23.85
N VAL A 474 -0.09 -26.51 23.98
CA VAL A 474 -0.21 -27.64 23.03
C VAL A 474 -0.67 -27.15 21.65
N ASN A 475 -1.43 -26.05 21.60
CA ASN A 475 -1.95 -25.48 20.36
C ASN A 475 -0.99 -24.50 19.66
N SER A 476 0.10 -24.04 20.29
CA SER A 476 0.96 -22.97 19.74
C SER A 476 2.24 -23.44 19.03
N GLY A 477 2.59 -24.73 19.06
CA GLY A 477 3.68 -25.31 18.25
C GLY A 477 5.11 -24.82 18.55
N TYR A 478 5.32 -24.01 19.60
CA TYR A 478 6.59 -23.32 19.87
C TYR A 478 7.71 -24.21 20.43
N GLY A 479 7.41 -25.42 20.93
CA GLY A 479 8.37 -26.29 21.63
C GLY A 479 9.42 -27.01 20.76
N LYS A 480 9.36 -26.94 19.42
CA LYS A 480 10.26 -27.73 18.55
C LYS A 480 11.54 -27.03 18.11
N ARG A 481 11.71 -25.73 18.36
CA ARG A 481 12.76 -24.93 17.68
C ARG A 481 14.07 -24.73 18.46
N ARG A 482 14.17 -25.10 19.74
CA ARG A 482 15.31 -24.74 20.61
C ARG A 482 16.31 -25.87 20.94
N ARG A 483 16.08 -27.12 20.49
CA ARG A 483 17.07 -28.22 20.60
C ARG A 483 17.94 -28.35 19.35
N ARG A 484 18.79 -27.37 19.03
CA ARG A 484 19.87 -27.60 18.04
C ARG A 484 21.17 -26.85 18.31
N ASN A 485 21.21 -25.84 19.17
CA ASN A 485 22.45 -25.15 19.49
C ASN A 485 22.68 -25.24 20.99
N GLU A 486 23.48 -26.24 21.39
CA GLU A 486 24.41 -26.22 22.54
C GLU A 486 24.74 -27.67 22.89
N LEU A 487 25.98 -28.07 22.56
CA LEU A 487 26.85 -28.99 23.30
C LEU A 487 27.99 -29.45 22.38
N THR A 488 29.07 -28.67 22.37
CA THR A 488 30.42 -29.21 22.19
C THR A 488 31.22 -28.86 23.42
N PRO A 489 31.75 -29.87 24.14
CA PRO A 489 33.05 -29.71 24.78
C PRO A 489 34.07 -30.73 24.26
N THR A 490 35.28 -30.21 24.17
CA THR A 490 36.56 -30.77 23.74
C THR A 490 37.15 -31.83 24.69
N THR A 491 37.58 -32.95 24.11
CA THR A 491 38.77 -33.80 24.36
C THR A 491 39.20 -34.21 25.79
N THR A 492 39.38 -35.53 26.01
CA THR A 492 40.72 -36.19 26.04
C THR A 492 40.64 -37.73 25.90
N ASN A 493 41.69 -38.27 25.29
CA ASN A 493 41.98 -39.64 24.82
C ASN A 493 41.82 -40.82 25.80
N ASN A 494 41.45 -42.00 25.27
CA ASN A 494 42.38 -43.13 25.14
C ASN A 494 41.83 -44.31 24.30
N GLY A 495 42.57 -44.66 23.24
CA GLY A 495 42.92 -46.04 22.86
C GLY A 495 41.91 -46.90 22.07
N GLY A 496 42.22 -47.16 20.79
CA GLY A 496 41.90 -48.47 20.18
C GLY A 496 41.33 -48.49 18.76
N VAL A 497 42.22 -48.39 17.76
CA VAL A 497 42.21 -49.09 16.44
C VAL A 497 40.92 -49.06 15.57
N GLY A 498 40.96 -48.32 14.44
CA GLY A 498 39.97 -48.41 13.34
C GLY A 498 40.37 -49.43 12.25
N PRO A 499 39.94 -49.28 10.97
CA PRO A 499 38.70 -48.71 10.44
C PRO A 499 38.02 -49.65 9.41
N GLN A 500 36.70 -49.53 9.18
CA GLN A 500 36.08 -50.01 7.93
C GLN A 500 35.00 -49.05 7.41
N LEU A 501 35.22 -48.62 6.17
CA LEU A 501 34.27 -47.94 5.28
C LEU A 501 33.17 -48.92 4.84
N VAL A 502 31.90 -48.53 5.01
CA VAL A 502 30.80 -49.06 4.17
C VAL A 502 29.86 -47.92 3.80
N HIS A 503 29.49 -47.94 2.53
CA HIS A 503 28.81 -46.95 1.73
C HIS A 503 27.39 -47.48 1.42
N VAL A 504 26.29 -46.83 1.82
CA VAL A 504 24.93 -47.12 1.30
C VAL A 504 24.06 -45.84 1.40
N SER A 505 23.86 -45.09 0.31
CA SER A 505 22.75 -45.14 -0.66
C SER A 505 21.39 -44.63 -0.15
N TYR A 506 20.99 -43.44 -0.61
CA TYR A 506 19.61 -42.97 -0.57
C TYR A 506 18.77 -43.70 -1.63
N LEU A 507 17.69 -44.36 -1.19
CA LEU A 507 16.65 -44.92 -2.04
C LEU A 507 15.77 -43.79 -2.61
N ARG A 508 15.88 -43.57 -3.92
CA ARG A 508 14.77 -43.10 -4.76
C ARG A 508 14.13 -44.32 -5.40
N SER A 509 12.86 -44.57 -5.13
CA SER A 509 12.02 -45.43 -5.96
C SER A 509 11.17 -44.55 -6.88
N ASN A 510 11.60 -44.47 -8.14
CA ASN A 510 10.69 -44.44 -9.28
C ASN A 510 10.03 -45.82 -9.40
N THR A 511 8.85 -45.86 -10.05
CA THR A 511 8.52 -46.69 -11.23
C THR A 511 7.01 -46.54 -11.47
N ASP A 512 6.43 -46.60 -12.66
CA ASP A 512 6.83 -46.69 -14.07
C ASP A 512 5.49 -46.58 -14.86
N THR A 513 5.41 -46.25 -16.16
CA THR A 513 5.85 -47.12 -17.26
C THR A 513 5.61 -46.48 -18.64
N TRP A 514 6.66 -46.60 -19.49
CA TRP A 514 6.73 -47.07 -20.89
C TRP A 514 5.96 -46.37 -22.02
N GLY A 515 6.49 -46.20 -23.25
CA GLY A 515 7.71 -46.62 -23.96
C GLY A 515 7.72 -45.86 -25.32
N GLY A 516 8.69 -45.87 -26.22
CA GLY A 516 9.94 -46.61 -26.41
C GLY A 516 10.51 -46.16 -27.78
N ALA A 517 11.84 -46.26 -27.91
CA ALA A 517 12.64 -46.37 -29.14
C ALA A 517 12.68 -45.22 -30.18
N SER A 518 13.84 -44.57 -30.34
CA SER A 518 14.92 -45.06 -31.23
C SER A 518 15.90 -43.94 -31.61
N THR A 519 17.18 -44.28 -31.50
CA THR A 519 18.37 -43.46 -31.70
C THR A 519 18.87 -43.53 -33.15
N ARG A 520 19.23 -42.40 -33.77
CA ARG A 520 20.38 -42.28 -34.71
C ARG A 520 20.91 -40.83 -34.66
N ARG A 521 22.06 -40.52 -34.02
CA ARG A 521 23.47 -40.58 -34.47
C ARG A 521 23.84 -39.68 -35.66
N ARG A 522 24.95 -38.94 -35.43
CA ARG A 522 25.91 -38.26 -36.33
C ARG A 522 25.58 -36.81 -36.70
N LEU A 523 26.33 -35.82 -36.17
CA LEU A 523 27.73 -35.38 -36.42
C LEU A 523 27.76 -34.25 -37.45
N LEU A 524 28.38 -33.13 -37.05
CA LEU A 524 29.07 -32.12 -37.87
C LEU A 524 28.20 -31.31 -38.86
N LYS A 525 27.76 -30.10 -38.45
CA LYS A 525 28.43 -28.81 -38.66
C LYS A 525 27.64 -27.70 -37.99
#